data_AF-A0A8R2HNJ4-F1
#
_entry.id   AF-A0A8R2HNJ4-F1
#
_cell.length_a   1.000
_cell.length_b   1.000
_cell.length_c   1.000
_cell.angle_alpha   90.00
_cell.angle_beta   90.00
_cell.angle_gamma   90.00
#
_symmetry.space_group_name_H-M   'P 1'
#
loop_
_entity.id
_entity.type
_entity.pdbx_description
1 polymer ?
#
loop_
_entity_poly.entity_id
_entity_poly.type
_entity_poly.pdbx_seq_one_letter_code
_entity_poly.pdbx_strand_id
1 'polypeptide(L)'
;MRCSYRKKIIYGVITILIFIIFSHPGLYGRSSYEFIEKHNILKYLHEEVNVNLTSNAFTNCDYHDIINDETTLSPNLIEGDLVEGHGIRDGGEYIPQDCRPKFSTAIIVPYRFVLPYLTLFGGVISIRTSQYKMVNGMSNEYFGWGAEDDDLYSRLRACNFKICRFGPEISQYHMFSHKLQRKGKLRSDLLSFARKRMAADGLSSLHYLEVATVLHPLFTHIMVDL
;
A
#
# COMPACT_ATOMS: atom_id res chain seq x y z
N MET A 1 54.01 -26.99 13.89
CA MET A 1 52.86 -27.16 12.97
C MET A 1 51.54 -26.51 13.43
N ARG A 2 51.16 -26.49 14.73
CA ARG A 2 49.85 -25.97 15.22
C ARG A 2 49.46 -24.53 14.79
N CYS A 3 50.41 -23.63 14.52
CA CYS A 3 50.11 -22.23 14.17
C CYS A 3 49.47 -22.04 12.77
N SER A 4 49.86 -22.85 11.78
CA SER A 4 49.32 -22.77 10.40
C SER A 4 47.84 -23.17 10.35
N TYR A 5 47.44 -24.17 11.14
CA TYR A 5 46.06 -24.65 11.21
C TYR A 5 45.09 -23.61 11.79
N ARG A 6 45.49 -22.87 12.84
CA ARG A 6 44.69 -21.75 13.37
C ARG A 6 44.48 -20.64 12.35
N LYS A 7 45.51 -20.28 11.56
CA LYS A 7 45.36 -19.29 10.48
C LYS A 7 44.37 -19.77 9.41
N LYS A 8 44.41 -21.04 9.00
CA LYS A 8 43.45 -21.62 8.05
C LYS A 8 42.00 -21.57 8.55
N ILE A 9 41.76 -21.85 9.84
CA ILE A 9 40.43 -21.73 10.45
C ILE A 9 39.95 -20.27 10.43
N ILE A 10 40.81 -19.32 10.81
CA ILE A 10 40.46 -17.89 10.80
C ILE A 10 40.11 -17.42 9.38
N TYR A 11 40.90 -17.79 8.36
CA TYR A 11 40.58 -17.48 6.97
C TYR A 11 39.26 -18.11 6.52
N GLY A 12 38.97 -19.36 6.92
CA GLY A 12 37.69 -20.01 6.63
C GLY A 12 36.48 -19.34 7.28
N VAL A 13 36.60 -18.89 8.54
CA VAL A 13 35.53 -18.14 9.21
C VAL A 13 35.35 -16.77 8.57
N ILE A 14 36.43 -16.08 8.19
CA ILE A 14 36.37 -14.79 7.49
C ILE A 14 35.72 -14.96 6.11
N THR A 15 36.07 -15.98 5.31
CA THR A 15 35.41 -16.20 4.01
C THR A 15 33.95 -16.59 4.16
N ILE A 16 33.57 -17.36 5.19
CA ILE A 16 32.16 -17.65 5.49
C ILE A 16 31.40 -16.37 5.89
N LEU A 17 31.97 -15.52 6.75
CA LEU A 17 31.36 -14.24 7.12
C LEU A 17 31.22 -13.29 5.92
N ILE A 18 32.26 -13.18 5.09
CA ILE A 18 32.21 -12.44 3.82
C ILE A 18 31.11 -13.01 2.92
N PHE A 19 31.02 -14.34 2.76
CA PHE A 19 29.99 -14.96 1.93
C PHE A 19 28.58 -14.74 2.49
N ILE A 20 28.40 -14.76 3.81
CA ILE A 20 27.13 -14.44 4.48
C ILE A 20 26.75 -12.97 4.24
N ILE A 21 27.70 -12.04 4.34
CA ILE A 21 27.48 -10.60 4.07
C ILE A 21 27.13 -10.39 2.59
N PHE A 22 27.95 -10.90 1.66
CA PHE A 22 27.71 -10.77 0.21
C PHE A 22 26.56 -11.63 -0.33
N SER A 23 25.97 -12.51 0.49
CA SER A 23 24.71 -13.21 0.20
C SER A 23 23.54 -12.68 1.04
N HIS A 24 23.74 -11.63 1.85
CA HIS A 24 22.70 -11.14 2.74
C HIS A 24 21.64 -10.39 1.93
N PRO A 25 20.35 -10.78 1.96
CA PRO A 25 19.33 -10.19 1.09
C PRO A 25 19.20 -8.66 1.24
N GLY A 26 19.49 -8.12 2.42
CA GLY A 26 19.47 -6.67 2.67
C GLY A 26 20.46 -5.85 1.85
N LEU A 27 21.56 -6.44 1.35
CA LEU A 27 22.53 -5.74 0.49
C LEU A 27 22.09 -5.68 -0.99
N TYR A 28 21.20 -6.59 -1.43
CA TYR A 28 20.55 -6.54 -2.73
C TYR A 28 19.11 -5.98 -2.67
N GLY A 29 18.80 -5.22 -1.61
CA GLY A 29 17.51 -4.54 -1.41
C GLY A 29 17.15 -3.55 -2.52
N ARG A 30 18.11 -3.17 -3.38
CA ARG A 30 17.85 -2.62 -4.72
C ARG A 30 17.44 -3.72 -5.72
N SER A 31 16.47 -4.56 -5.35
CA SER A 31 15.81 -5.40 -6.35
C SER A 31 15.06 -4.49 -7.31
N SER A 32 15.50 -4.45 -8.57
CA SER A 32 14.86 -3.69 -9.65
C SER A 32 13.50 -4.32 -9.99
N TYR A 33 12.48 -3.99 -9.20
CA TYR A 33 11.10 -4.29 -9.56
C TYR A 33 10.67 -3.38 -10.72
N GLU A 34 9.72 -3.85 -11.54
CA GLU A 34 9.09 -3.02 -12.56
C GLU A 34 8.24 -1.93 -11.87
N PHE A 35 8.44 -0.68 -12.24
CA PHE A 35 7.70 0.47 -11.72
C PHE A 35 7.40 1.50 -12.81
N ILE A 36 6.41 2.36 -12.55
CA ILE A 36 6.05 3.51 -13.36
C ILE A 36 6.88 4.70 -12.87
N GLU A 37 7.80 5.18 -13.72
CA GLU A 37 8.61 6.38 -13.46
C GLU A 37 7.73 7.65 -13.37
N LYS A 38 8.13 8.66 -12.58
CA LYS A 38 7.37 9.93 -12.39
C LYS A 38 6.84 10.51 -13.72
N HIS A 39 7.68 10.60 -14.75
CA HIS A 39 7.33 11.17 -16.05
C HIS A 39 6.29 10.36 -16.86
N ASN A 40 6.07 9.09 -16.50
CA ASN A 40 5.11 8.21 -17.17
C ASN A 40 3.74 8.17 -16.49
N ILE A 41 3.55 8.70 -15.26
CA ILE A 41 2.31 8.52 -14.48
C ILE A 41 1.06 8.89 -15.28
N LEU A 42 1.06 10.06 -15.94
CA LEU A 42 -0.06 10.56 -16.74
C LEU A 42 -0.53 9.57 -17.83
N LYS A 43 0.39 8.78 -18.41
CA LYS A 43 0.10 7.75 -19.42
C LYS A 43 -0.54 6.49 -18.82
N TYR A 44 -0.33 6.22 -17.53
CA TYR A 44 -0.88 5.07 -16.81
C TYR A 44 -2.13 5.41 -16.00
N LEU A 45 -2.53 6.68 -15.92
CA LEU A 45 -3.83 7.07 -15.38
C LEU A 45 -4.96 6.47 -16.22
N HIS A 46 -5.93 5.86 -15.55
CA HIS A 46 -7.09 5.29 -16.22
C HIS A 46 -8.34 6.10 -15.90
N GLU A 47 -8.97 6.64 -16.93
CA GLU A 47 -10.22 7.36 -16.80
C GLU A 47 -11.40 6.38 -16.67
N GLU A 48 -12.04 6.36 -15.50
CA GLU A 48 -13.37 5.78 -15.29
C GLU A 48 -14.29 6.87 -14.75
N VAL A 49 -15.25 7.31 -15.57
CA VAL A 49 -16.33 8.20 -15.13
C VAL A 49 -17.49 7.34 -14.65
N ASN A 50 -17.91 7.53 -13.40
CA ASN A 50 -19.12 6.89 -12.89
C ASN A 50 -20.33 7.44 -13.66
N VAL A 51 -21.07 6.57 -14.37
CA VAL A 51 -22.16 6.98 -15.29
C VAL A 51 -23.26 7.79 -14.59
N ASN A 52 -23.47 7.56 -13.28
CA ASN A 52 -24.45 8.28 -12.46
C ASN A 52 -23.94 9.62 -11.90
N LEU A 53 -22.65 9.93 -12.06
CA LEU A 53 -22.07 11.23 -11.75
C LEU A 53 -22.00 12.05 -13.05
N THR A 54 -23.12 12.69 -13.40
CA THR A 54 -23.15 13.73 -14.44
C THR A 54 -22.28 14.90 -14.02
N SER A 55 -21.00 14.83 -14.39
CA SER A 55 -20.01 15.83 -14.06
C SER A 55 -20.23 17.07 -14.93
N ASN A 56 -20.90 18.08 -14.37
CA ASN A 56 -20.92 19.46 -14.89
C ASN A 56 -19.55 20.15 -14.65
N ALA A 57 -18.43 19.43 -14.84
CA ALA A 57 -17.10 20.00 -14.71
C ALA A 57 -16.85 21.00 -15.85
N PHE A 58 -16.87 22.28 -15.50
CA PHE A 58 -16.29 23.31 -16.35
C PHE A 58 -14.78 23.09 -16.38
N THR A 59 -14.24 22.96 -17.59
CA THR A 59 -12.83 22.71 -17.94
C THR A 59 -12.23 21.36 -17.50
N ASN A 60 -11.34 20.82 -18.35
CA ASN A 60 -10.52 19.66 -18.02
C ASN A 60 -9.46 20.07 -17.00
N CYS A 61 -9.58 19.60 -15.75
CA CYS A 61 -8.46 19.64 -14.82
C CYS A 61 -7.40 18.62 -15.26
N ASP A 62 -6.18 19.10 -15.57
CA ASP A 62 -5.01 18.25 -15.70
C ASP A 62 -4.43 17.95 -14.30
N TYR A 63 -3.77 16.80 -14.15
CA TYR A 63 -3.07 16.39 -12.94
C TYR A 63 -1.58 16.78 -12.96
N HIS A 64 -1.11 17.42 -14.03
CA HIS A 64 0.28 17.83 -14.20
C HIS A 64 0.84 18.62 -13.01
N ASP A 65 0.09 19.60 -12.48
CA ASP A 65 0.57 20.44 -11.38
C ASP A 65 0.68 19.67 -10.06
N ILE A 66 -0.24 18.74 -9.79
CA ILE A 66 -0.22 17.87 -8.61
C ILE A 66 0.92 16.83 -8.70
N ILE A 67 1.14 16.26 -9.89
CA ILE A 67 2.17 15.22 -10.11
C ILE A 67 3.58 15.81 -10.08
N ASN A 68 3.74 17.05 -10.49
CA ASN A 68 5.03 17.74 -10.52
C ASN A 68 5.27 18.64 -9.31
N ASP A 69 4.31 18.79 -8.40
CA ASP A 69 4.54 19.42 -7.11
C ASP A 69 5.65 18.69 -6.33
N GLU A 70 6.58 19.46 -5.78
CA GLU A 70 7.68 18.98 -4.95
C GLU A 70 7.56 19.49 -3.49
N THR A 71 6.41 20.11 -3.16
CA THR A 71 6.08 20.61 -1.82
C THR A 71 6.11 19.47 -0.80
N THR A 72 7.23 19.39 -0.07
CA THR A 72 7.41 18.44 1.02
C THR A 72 6.93 19.08 2.31
N LEU A 73 5.77 18.65 2.81
CA LEU A 73 5.29 19.07 4.13
C LEU A 73 6.20 18.50 5.23
N SER A 74 6.62 19.36 6.16
CA SER A 74 7.36 18.93 7.34
C SER A 74 6.46 18.07 8.23
N PRO A 75 6.94 16.96 8.83
CA PRO A 75 6.15 16.13 9.75
C PRO A 75 5.51 16.94 10.89
N ASN A 76 6.21 17.99 11.36
CA ASN A 76 5.73 18.88 12.42
C ASN A 76 4.51 19.73 12.01
N LEU A 77 4.22 19.88 10.70
CA LEU A 77 3.02 20.56 10.22
C LEU A 77 1.76 19.69 10.37
N ILE A 78 1.91 18.37 10.43
CA ILE A 78 0.81 17.39 10.55
C ILE A 78 0.30 17.30 11.99
N GLU A 79 1.11 17.69 12.98
CA GLU A 79 0.66 17.95 14.37
C GLU A 79 0.03 19.34 14.56
N GLY A 80 0.10 20.21 13.54
CA GLY A 80 -0.57 21.51 13.50
C GLY A 80 -1.95 21.44 12.87
N ASP A 81 -2.70 22.55 12.96
CA ASP A 81 -4.07 22.62 12.45
C ASP A 81 -4.09 22.74 10.92
N LEU A 82 -4.12 21.59 10.23
CA LEU A 82 -4.17 21.46 8.77
C LEU A 82 -5.36 22.20 8.11
N VAL A 83 -6.34 22.62 8.91
CA VAL A 83 -7.53 23.38 8.47
C VAL A 83 -7.16 24.82 8.09
N GLU A 84 -6.21 25.45 8.79
CA GLU A 84 -6.00 26.90 8.69
C GLU A 84 -4.95 27.27 7.62
N GLY A 85 -5.39 27.29 6.35
CA GLY A 85 -4.64 27.90 5.23
C GLY A 85 -4.67 27.14 3.91
N HIS A 86 -4.97 25.84 3.94
CA HIS A 86 -4.87 24.95 2.76
C HIS A 86 -6.22 24.65 2.06
N GLY A 87 -7.32 25.26 2.49
CA GLY A 87 -8.63 25.11 1.82
C GLY A 87 -9.25 23.70 1.92
N ILE A 88 -8.77 22.89 2.86
CA ILE A 88 -9.31 21.55 3.14
C ILE A 88 -10.66 21.72 3.86
N ARG A 89 -11.71 21.10 3.31
CA ARG A 89 -13.06 21.12 3.85
C ARG A 89 -13.28 20.00 4.87
N ASP A 90 -14.43 20.09 5.54
CA ASP A 90 -15.16 18.97 6.12
C ASP A 90 -15.24 17.80 5.12
N GLY A 91 -14.26 16.91 5.22
CA GLY A 91 -14.18 15.58 4.61
C GLY A 91 -12.74 15.08 4.45
N GLY A 92 -11.75 15.91 4.81
CA GLY A 92 -10.43 15.83 4.21
C GLY A 92 -10.47 16.20 2.71
N GLU A 93 -11.59 16.78 2.27
CA GLU A 93 -11.86 17.07 0.87
C GLU A 93 -11.19 18.40 0.49
N TYR A 94 -10.27 18.34 -0.47
CA TYR A 94 -9.72 19.51 -1.13
C TYR A 94 -10.32 19.64 -2.53
N ILE A 95 -10.95 20.78 -2.81
CA ILE A 95 -11.44 21.14 -4.14
C ILE A 95 -10.77 22.46 -4.55
N PRO A 96 -9.99 22.50 -5.64
CA PRO A 96 -9.44 23.74 -6.19
C PRO A 96 -10.55 24.77 -6.47
N GLN A 97 -10.28 26.06 -6.29
CA GLN A 97 -11.30 27.10 -6.48
C GLN A 97 -11.73 27.30 -7.95
N ASP A 98 -10.86 26.89 -8.87
CA ASP A 98 -10.94 27.06 -10.32
C ASP A 98 -11.39 25.79 -11.08
N CYS A 99 -11.43 24.63 -10.40
CA CYS A 99 -11.50 23.32 -11.02
C CYS A 99 -12.31 22.32 -10.17
N ARG A 100 -13.02 21.37 -10.80
CA ARG A 100 -13.60 20.21 -10.11
C ARG A 100 -12.80 18.94 -10.45
N PRO A 101 -12.21 18.25 -9.45
CA PRO A 101 -11.38 17.08 -9.73
C PRO A 101 -12.21 15.96 -10.38
N LYS A 102 -11.66 15.37 -11.44
CA LYS A 102 -12.31 14.30 -12.21
C LYS A 102 -12.39 12.98 -11.45
N PHE A 103 -11.47 12.79 -10.50
CA PHE A 103 -11.38 11.65 -9.58
C PHE A 103 -11.36 12.15 -8.14
N SER A 104 -12.24 11.61 -7.30
CA SER A 104 -12.27 11.87 -5.85
C SER A 104 -11.56 10.73 -5.12
N THR A 105 -10.30 10.95 -4.73
CA THR A 105 -9.49 9.94 -4.04
C THR A 105 -8.83 10.56 -2.81
N ALA A 106 -9.18 10.11 -1.62
CA ALA A 106 -8.42 10.43 -0.41
C ALA A 106 -7.13 9.58 -0.38
N ILE A 107 -5.97 10.24 -0.28
CA ILE A 107 -4.65 9.60 -0.30
C ILE A 107 -3.89 10.02 0.98
N ILE A 108 -4.00 9.21 2.04
CA ILE A 108 -3.31 9.39 3.32
C ILE A 108 -2.32 8.22 3.46
N VAL A 109 -1.01 8.48 3.51
CA VAL A 109 0.01 7.45 3.18
C VAL A 109 1.22 7.38 4.16
N PRO A 110 1.51 6.20 4.78
CA PRO A 110 2.64 6.01 5.71
C PRO A 110 3.85 5.12 5.22
N TYR A 111 5.07 5.40 5.74
CA TYR A 111 6.46 5.07 5.25
C TYR A 111 6.73 3.59 4.97
N ARG A 112 7.29 3.32 3.77
CA ARG A 112 8.26 2.22 3.52
C ARG A 112 9.28 2.67 2.47
N PHE A 113 10.52 2.95 2.87
CA PHE A 113 11.61 3.43 1.98
C PHE A 113 12.12 2.39 0.97
N VAL A 114 11.98 1.11 1.32
CA VAL A 114 12.47 -0.03 0.53
C VAL A 114 11.38 -1.09 0.55
N LEU A 115 11.07 -1.66 -0.61
CA LEU A 115 10.16 -2.79 -0.74
C LEU A 115 10.80 -4.03 -0.06
N PRO A 116 10.28 -4.53 1.08
CA PRO A 116 10.96 -5.59 1.84
C PRO A 116 11.03 -6.93 1.10
N TYR A 117 10.07 -7.19 0.21
CA TYR A 117 10.04 -8.35 -0.69
C TYR A 117 9.12 -8.07 -1.90
N LEU A 118 9.41 -8.68 -3.05
CA LEU A 118 8.77 -8.36 -4.34
C LEU A 118 7.25 -8.58 -4.39
N THR A 119 6.73 -9.49 -3.56
CA THR A 119 5.29 -9.80 -3.47
C THR A 119 4.55 -8.95 -2.44
N LEU A 120 5.22 -8.02 -1.73
CA LEU A 120 4.54 -7.17 -0.74
C LEU A 120 3.45 -6.35 -1.44
N PHE A 121 2.25 -6.41 -0.85
CA PHE A 121 1.06 -5.70 -1.31
C PHE A 121 0.25 -5.07 -0.17
N GLY A 122 0.86 -4.91 1.01
CA GLY A 122 0.29 -4.18 2.15
C GLY A 122 0.88 -2.78 2.32
N GLY A 123 0.21 -1.96 3.14
CA GLY A 123 0.47 -0.53 3.27
C GLY A 123 -0.68 0.27 2.68
N VAL A 124 -0.46 0.96 1.57
CA VAL A 124 -1.50 1.65 0.80
C VAL A 124 -1.52 1.11 -0.62
N ILE A 125 -2.72 0.76 -1.07
CA ILE A 125 -2.99 0.14 -2.37
C ILE A 125 -4.25 0.78 -2.97
N SER A 126 -4.33 0.80 -4.30
CA SER A 126 -5.53 1.16 -5.04
C SER A 126 -5.87 0.03 -6.01
N ILE A 127 -7.15 -0.35 -6.04
CA ILE A 127 -7.68 -1.47 -6.83
C ILE A 127 -9.02 -1.02 -7.42
N ARG A 128 -9.27 -1.29 -8.70
CA ARG A 128 -10.59 -0.98 -9.29
C ARG A 128 -11.67 -1.86 -8.68
N THR A 129 -12.86 -1.31 -8.51
CA THR A 129 -14.02 -2.05 -7.98
C THR A 129 -14.31 -3.34 -8.78
N SER A 130 -14.10 -3.33 -10.10
CA SER A 130 -14.23 -4.50 -10.97
C SER A 130 -13.21 -5.60 -10.65
N GLN A 131 -11.93 -5.23 -10.45
CA GLN A 131 -10.85 -6.15 -10.07
C GLN A 131 -11.07 -6.70 -8.66
N TYR A 132 -11.42 -5.83 -7.70
CA TYR A 132 -11.70 -6.21 -6.31
C TYR A 132 -12.87 -7.21 -6.22
N LYS A 133 -13.96 -6.98 -6.96
CA LYS A 133 -15.08 -7.93 -7.07
C LYS A 133 -14.67 -9.25 -7.75
N MET A 134 -13.84 -9.20 -8.79
CA MET A 134 -13.39 -10.41 -9.51
C MET A 134 -12.55 -11.35 -8.63
N VAL A 135 -11.76 -10.81 -7.69
CA VAL A 135 -10.98 -11.60 -6.72
C VAL A 135 -11.76 -12.00 -5.46
N ASN A 136 -13.07 -11.73 -5.42
CA ASN A 136 -13.92 -11.87 -4.24
C ASN A 136 -13.40 -11.08 -3.02
N GLY A 137 -12.83 -9.90 -3.23
CA GLY A 137 -12.28 -9.04 -2.18
C GLY A 137 -11.14 -9.69 -1.37
N MET A 138 -10.96 -9.20 -0.14
CA MET A 138 -9.99 -9.72 0.82
C MET A 138 -10.54 -10.95 1.57
N SER A 139 -9.65 -11.68 2.24
CA SER A 139 -9.99 -12.83 3.11
C SER A 139 -10.57 -12.36 4.45
N ASN A 140 -11.65 -12.97 4.92
CA ASN A 140 -12.27 -12.66 6.22
C ASN A 140 -11.61 -13.41 7.40
N GLU A 141 -10.81 -14.45 7.11
CA GLU A 141 -10.19 -15.35 8.09
C GLU A 141 -8.95 -14.79 8.86
N TYR A 142 -8.44 -13.60 8.53
CA TYR A 142 -7.18 -13.08 9.08
C TYR A 142 -7.35 -12.32 10.40
N PHE A 143 -7.42 -13.08 11.50
CA PHE A 143 -7.43 -12.52 12.85
C PHE A 143 -6.02 -12.41 13.46
N GLY A 144 -5.63 -11.20 13.84
CA GLY A 144 -4.28 -10.86 14.31
C GLY A 144 -3.35 -10.43 13.16
N TRP A 145 -2.06 -10.24 13.45
CA TRP A 145 -1.17 -9.58 12.50
C TRP A 145 -0.65 -10.49 11.36
N GLY A 146 -0.89 -10.03 10.12
CA GLY A 146 -0.06 -10.25 8.94
C GLY A 146 -0.46 -11.39 7.99
N ALA A 147 -0.09 -11.21 6.72
CA ALA A 147 -0.32 -12.08 5.55
C ALA A 147 -1.72 -12.03 4.93
N GLU A 148 -2.58 -11.10 5.38
CA GLU A 148 -3.84 -10.74 4.70
C GLU A 148 -3.59 -10.02 3.36
N ASP A 149 -2.52 -9.22 3.31
CA ASP A 149 -2.02 -8.52 2.15
C ASP A 149 -1.34 -9.47 1.14
N ASP A 150 -0.58 -10.44 1.65
CA ASP A 150 0.01 -11.53 0.86
C ASP A 150 -1.07 -12.47 0.26
N ASP A 151 -2.20 -12.69 0.97
CA ASP A 151 -3.36 -13.43 0.45
C ASP A 151 -4.02 -12.64 -0.69
N LEU A 152 -4.31 -11.34 -0.49
CA LEU A 152 -4.85 -10.46 -1.54
C LEU A 152 -3.94 -10.40 -2.79
N TYR A 153 -2.62 -10.31 -2.61
CA TYR A 153 -1.66 -10.45 -3.72
C TYR A 153 -1.85 -11.78 -4.45
N SER A 154 -1.93 -12.88 -3.71
CA SER A 154 -2.11 -14.23 -4.26
C SER A 154 -3.42 -14.38 -5.05
N ARG A 155 -4.51 -13.76 -4.58
CA ARG A 155 -5.79 -13.68 -5.29
C ARG A 155 -5.69 -12.90 -6.60
N LEU A 156 -5.12 -11.69 -6.57
CA LEU A 156 -4.89 -10.86 -7.76
C LEU A 156 -4.06 -11.60 -8.81
N ARG A 157 -2.99 -12.28 -8.39
CA ARG A 157 -2.16 -13.09 -9.29
C ARG A 157 -2.90 -14.32 -9.84
N ALA A 158 -3.81 -14.94 -9.09
CA ALA A 158 -4.64 -16.03 -9.58
C ALA A 158 -5.63 -15.60 -10.69
N CYS A 159 -6.08 -14.34 -10.65
CA CYS A 159 -6.87 -13.70 -11.72
C CYS A 159 -6.02 -13.04 -12.82
N ASN A 160 -4.71 -13.34 -12.89
CA ASN A 160 -3.75 -12.79 -13.85
C ASN A 160 -3.57 -11.26 -13.83
N PHE A 161 -3.97 -10.58 -12.74
CA PHE A 161 -3.72 -9.14 -12.61
C PHE A 161 -2.23 -8.87 -12.37
N LYS A 162 -1.73 -7.82 -13.04
CA LYS A 162 -0.39 -7.27 -12.80
C LYS A 162 -0.46 -6.26 -11.64
N ILE A 163 0.59 -6.23 -10.83
CA ILE A 163 0.75 -5.24 -9.77
C ILE A 163 1.59 -4.09 -10.33
N CYS A 164 1.03 -2.90 -10.37
CA CYS A 164 1.75 -1.67 -10.71
C CYS A 164 2.29 -1.01 -9.44
N ARG A 165 3.45 -0.37 -9.53
CA ARG A 165 4.08 0.41 -8.47
C ARG A 165 4.65 1.69 -9.05
N PHE A 166 4.71 2.76 -8.26
CA PHE A 166 5.45 3.97 -8.62
C PHE A 166 6.93 3.81 -8.27
N GLY A 167 7.79 4.65 -8.84
CA GLY A 167 9.22 4.65 -8.56
C GLY A 167 9.56 5.07 -7.12
N PRO A 168 10.66 4.57 -6.54
CA PRO A 168 11.07 4.84 -5.16
C PRO A 168 11.37 6.32 -4.89
N GLU A 169 11.56 7.14 -5.93
CA GLU A 169 11.72 8.59 -5.84
C GLU A 169 10.43 9.31 -5.40
N ILE A 170 9.26 8.74 -5.69
CA ILE A 170 7.93 9.29 -5.40
C ILE A 170 7.09 8.40 -4.46
N SER A 171 7.45 7.13 -4.29
CA SER A 171 6.73 6.18 -3.42
C SER A 171 7.27 6.14 -1.97
N GLN A 172 7.54 7.31 -1.40
CA GLN A 172 7.98 7.51 0.00
C GLN A 172 6.84 8.20 0.78
N TYR A 173 6.63 7.85 2.05
CA TYR A 173 5.41 8.14 2.84
C TYR A 173 5.80 8.29 4.35
N HIS A 174 4.95 8.52 5.39
CA HIS A 174 5.44 8.58 6.82
C HIS A 174 4.83 7.59 7.88
N MET A 175 5.60 6.66 8.50
CA MET A 175 5.11 5.58 9.40
C MET A 175 5.36 5.91 10.86
N PHE A 176 4.27 6.12 11.59
CA PHE A 176 4.30 6.36 13.03
C PHE A 176 4.83 5.15 13.81
N SER A 177 5.57 5.44 14.89
CA SER A 177 6.10 4.43 15.79
C SER A 177 4.98 3.63 16.44
N HIS A 178 4.92 2.33 16.15
CA HIS A 178 3.88 1.45 16.68
C HIS A 178 4.47 0.28 17.47
N LYS A 179 3.68 -0.27 18.41
CA LYS A 179 4.04 -1.51 19.11
C LYS A 179 3.91 -2.71 18.15
N LEU A 180 4.75 -3.72 18.33
CA LEU A 180 4.63 -4.97 17.59
C LEU A 180 3.35 -5.69 17.98
N GLN A 181 2.53 -6.06 17.00
CA GLN A 181 1.30 -6.82 17.21
C GLN A 181 1.57 -8.33 17.24
N ARG A 182 0.66 -9.08 17.88
CA ARG A 182 0.72 -10.54 17.92
C ARG A 182 0.36 -11.11 16.54
N LYS A 183 1.28 -11.91 15.97
CA LYS A 183 1.05 -12.62 14.70
C LYS A 183 -0.15 -13.58 14.80
N GLY A 184 -1.00 -13.60 13.78
CA GLY A 184 -2.08 -14.58 13.67
C GLY A 184 -1.52 -16.01 13.67
N LYS A 185 -2.15 -16.94 14.43
CA LYS A 185 -1.65 -18.32 14.56
C LYS A 185 -1.74 -19.09 13.25
N LEU A 186 -2.86 -18.94 12.53
CA LEU A 186 -3.20 -19.70 11.33
C LEU A 186 -2.73 -19.04 10.01
N ARG A 187 -2.12 -17.84 10.08
CA ARG A 187 -1.81 -17.01 8.91
C ARG A 187 -1.00 -17.72 7.81
N SER A 188 -0.11 -18.64 8.19
CA SER A 188 0.71 -19.42 7.26
C SER A 188 -0.14 -20.44 6.48
N ASP A 189 -1.04 -21.11 7.18
CA ASP A 189 -1.91 -22.13 6.60
C ASP A 189 -2.96 -21.46 5.70
N LEU A 190 -3.59 -20.38 6.19
CA LEU A 190 -4.52 -19.54 5.43
C LEU A 190 -3.89 -19.07 4.10
N LEU A 191 -2.66 -18.54 4.15
CA LEU A 191 -1.93 -18.08 2.98
C LEU A 191 -1.61 -19.22 2.01
N SER A 192 -1.20 -20.38 2.51
CA SER A 192 -0.91 -21.56 1.68
C SER A 192 -2.13 -22.04 0.88
N PHE A 193 -3.34 -21.76 1.39
CA PHE A 193 -4.61 -22.11 0.75
C PHE A 193 -5.34 -20.91 0.12
N ALA A 194 -4.80 -19.68 0.15
CA ALA A 194 -5.40 -18.43 -0.34
C ALA A 194 -6.20 -18.62 -1.66
N ARG A 195 -5.52 -19.08 -2.71
CA ARG A 195 -6.11 -19.33 -4.04
C ARG A 195 -7.27 -20.32 -4.03
N LYS A 196 -7.25 -21.33 -3.14
CA LYS A 196 -8.33 -22.32 -3.03
C LYS A 196 -9.52 -21.78 -2.23
N ARG A 197 -9.26 -20.96 -1.21
CA ARG A 197 -10.29 -20.37 -0.33
C ARG A 197 -11.03 -19.20 -0.99
N MET A 198 -10.35 -18.42 -1.85
CA MET A 198 -10.84 -17.22 -2.52
C MET A 198 -12.30 -17.27 -3.04
N ALA A 199 -12.74 -18.40 -3.59
CA ALA A 199 -14.10 -18.54 -4.14
C ALA A 199 -15.21 -18.64 -3.07
N ALA A 200 -14.87 -19.04 -1.84
CA ALA A 200 -15.80 -19.23 -0.72
C ALA A 200 -15.57 -18.27 0.45
N ASP A 201 -14.40 -17.64 0.52
CA ASP A 201 -14.00 -16.69 1.56
C ASP A 201 -13.69 -15.32 0.96
N GLY A 202 -14.48 -14.32 1.33
CA GLY A 202 -14.21 -12.90 1.07
C GLY A 202 -15.50 -12.08 0.97
N LEU A 203 -15.61 -11.21 -0.02
CA LEU A 203 -16.76 -10.30 -0.19
C LEU A 203 -18.11 -11.04 -0.24
N SER A 204 -18.16 -12.22 -0.85
CA SER A 204 -19.37 -13.07 -0.93
C SER A 204 -19.79 -13.74 0.38
N SER A 205 -18.89 -13.81 1.37
CA SER A 205 -19.11 -14.43 2.68
C SER A 205 -18.85 -13.47 3.84
N LEU A 206 -18.76 -12.17 3.56
CA LEU A 206 -18.57 -11.13 4.56
C LEU A 206 -19.85 -10.95 5.36
N HIS A 207 -19.78 -11.31 6.63
CA HIS A 207 -20.82 -11.04 7.63
C HIS A 207 -20.32 -9.98 8.59
N TYR A 208 -21.14 -8.98 8.86
CA TYR A 208 -20.92 -7.94 9.87
C TYR A 208 -22.27 -7.33 10.25
N LEU A 209 -22.31 -6.66 11.40
CA LEU A 209 -23.41 -5.79 11.80
C LEU A 209 -22.91 -4.35 11.85
N GLU A 210 -23.55 -3.43 11.13
CA GLU A 210 -23.31 -2.00 11.34
C GLU A 210 -23.91 -1.57 12.69
N VAL A 211 -23.05 -1.12 13.59
CA VAL A 211 -23.42 -0.65 14.93
C VAL A 211 -23.82 0.81 14.91
N ALA A 212 -23.07 1.66 14.19
CA ALA A 212 -23.47 3.02 13.82
C ALA A 212 -22.57 3.60 12.72
N THR A 213 -23.10 4.58 11.99
CA THR A 213 -22.33 5.48 11.12
C THR A 213 -22.39 6.90 11.69
N VAL A 214 -21.22 7.54 11.85
CA VAL A 214 -21.05 8.91 12.33
C VAL A 214 -20.31 9.73 11.28
N LEU A 215 -20.90 10.85 10.86
CA LEU A 215 -20.26 11.84 10.00
C LEU A 215 -19.50 12.84 10.89
N HIS A 216 -18.18 12.83 10.82
CA HIS A 216 -17.35 13.92 11.35
C HIS A 216 -17.09 14.94 10.23
N PRO A 217 -16.56 16.14 10.55
CA PRO A 217 -15.99 17.03 9.55
C PRO A 217 -15.06 16.27 8.61
N LEU A 218 -13.89 15.79 9.07
CA LEU A 218 -12.84 15.29 8.18
C LEU A 218 -12.95 13.81 7.74
N PHE A 219 -13.94 13.05 8.21
CA PHE A 219 -14.10 11.63 7.86
C PHE A 219 -15.47 11.04 8.24
N THR A 220 -15.86 9.95 7.59
CA THR A 220 -16.99 9.12 8.04
C THR A 220 -16.47 7.95 8.87
N HIS A 221 -17.00 7.78 10.08
CA HIS A 221 -16.69 6.67 10.97
C HIS A 221 -17.82 5.65 10.94
N ILE A 222 -17.56 4.49 10.35
CA ILE A 222 -18.49 3.34 10.33
C ILE A 222 -18.00 2.33 11.38
N MET A 223 -18.80 2.10 12.41
CA MET A 223 -18.52 1.12 13.46
C MET A 223 -19.25 -0.19 13.15
N VAL A 224 -18.52 -1.30 13.13
CA VAL A 224 -19.03 -2.63 12.77
C VAL A 224 -18.65 -3.67 13.82
N ASP A 225 -19.52 -4.67 14.00
CA ASP A 225 -19.25 -5.92 14.70
C ASP A 225 -18.93 -7.02 13.67
N LEU A 226 -17.90 -7.83 13.90
CA LEU A 226 -17.27 -8.76 12.95
C LEU A 226 -17.21 -10.20 13.50
#